data_AF-A0A527GDM8-F1
#
_entry.id   AF-A0A527GDM8-F1
#
_cell.length_a   1.000
_cell.length_b   1.000
_cell.length_c   1.000
_cell.angle_alpha   90.00
_cell.angle_beta   90.00
_cell.angle_gamma   90.00
#
_symmetry.space_group_name_H-M   'P 1'
#
loop_
_entity.id
_entity.type
_entity.pdbx_description
1 polymer ?
#
loop_
_entity_poly.entity_id
_entity_poly.type
_entity_poly.pdbx_seq_one_letter_code
_entity_poly.pdbx_strand_id
1 'polypeptide(L)' 'PALIANGDHDRMVPSVNTHDLARRIPGAQLVIYADAGHGGVFQNHANFVPKALAFLEA' A
#
# COMPACT_ATOMS: atom_id res chain seq x y z
N PRO A 1 4.36 -9.97 10.13
CA PRO A 1 3.26 -9.50 9.25
C PRO A 1 3.62 -8.09 8.74
N ALA A 2 3.24 -7.72 7.51
CA ALA A 2 3.47 -6.39 6.97
C ALA A 2 2.29 -5.94 6.08
N LEU A 3 1.89 -4.68 6.18
CA LEU A 3 0.96 -4.03 5.26
C LEU A 3 1.74 -3.06 4.37
N ILE A 4 1.72 -3.30 3.06
CA ILE A 4 2.42 -2.51 2.06
C ILE A 4 1.36 -1.77 1.24
N ALA A 5 1.43 -0.44 1.20
CA ALA A 5 0.51 0.40 0.46
C ALA A 5 1.25 1.37 -0.47
N ASN A 6 0.76 1.55 -1.71
CA ASN A 6 1.28 2.54 -2.65
C ASN A 6 0.19 3.05 -3.61
N GLY A 7 0.42 4.20 -4.24
CA GLY A 7 -0.31 4.63 -5.44
C GLY A 7 0.28 4.06 -6.72
N ASP A 8 -0.56 3.73 -7.71
CA ASP A 8 -0.12 3.19 -9.00
C ASP A 8 0.63 4.22 -9.88
N HIS A 9 0.38 5.52 -9.67
CA HIS A 9 1.03 6.67 -10.31
C HIS A 9 2.05 7.35 -9.38
N ASP A 10 2.56 6.67 -8.35
CA ASP A 10 3.68 7.19 -7.57
C ASP A 10 4.93 7.34 -8.45
N ARG A 11 5.31 8.59 -8.71
CA ARG A 11 6.49 8.98 -9.50
C ARG A 11 7.78 8.96 -8.69
N MET A 12 7.70 9.04 -7.38
CA MET A 12 8.87 9.01 -6.49
C MET A 12 9.26 7.57 -6.15
N VAL A 13 8.27 6.69 -6.00
CA VAL A 13 8.48 5.25 -5.76
C VAL A 13 7.63 4.43 -6.73
N PRO A 14 8.21 3.93 -7.84
CA PRO A 14 7.47 3.14 -8.82
C PRO A 14 6.77 1.92 -8.22
N SER A 15 5.52 1.69 -8.61
CA SER A 15 4.66 0.61 -8.09
C SER A 15 5.25 -0.80 -8.25
N VAL A 16 6.10 -1.02 -9.25
CA VAL A 16 6.85 -2.28 -9.44
C VAL A 16 7.75 -2.61 -8.24
N ASN A 17 8.33 -1.62 -7.57
CA ASN A 17 9.15 -1.83 -6.37
C ASN A 17 8.28 -2.30 -5.20
N THR A 18 7.06 -1.76 -5.08
CA THR A 18 6.07 -2.17 -4.09
C THR A 18 5.66 -3.62 -4.29
N HIS A 19 5.42 -4.03 -5.53
CA HIS A 19 5.08 -5.42 -5.87
C HIS A 19 6.24 -6.36 -5.55
N ASP A 20 7.46 -5.93 -5.86
CA ASP A 20 8.64 -6.70 -5.57
C ASP A 20 8.89 -6.87 -4.06
N LEU A 21 8.70 -5.81 -3.29
CA LEU A 21 8.75 -5.85 -1.82
C LEU A 21 7.73 -6.84 -1.24
N ALA A 22 6.49 -6.82 -1.74
CA ALA A 22 5.44 -7.73 -1.29
C ALA A 22 5.77 -9.21 -1.57
N ARG A 23 6.43 -9.52 -2.69
CA ARG A 23 6.91 -10.89 -2.98
C ARG A 23 8.04 -11.33 -2.05
N ARG A 24 8.88 -10.41 -1.58
CA ARG A 24 10.04 -10.70 -0.73
C ARG A 24 9.69 -10.89 0.74
N ILE A 25 8.52 -10.42 1.20
CA ILE A 25 8.09 -10.51 2.60
C ILE A 25 6.96 -11.54 2.72
N PRO A 26 7.24 -12.76 3.23
CA PRO A 26 6.20 -13.77 3.45
C PRO A 26 5.07 -13.26 4.36
N GLY A 27 3.83 -13.45 3.93
CA GLY A 27 2.65 -13.00 4.67
C GLY A 27 2.39 -11.49 4.62
N ALA A 28 3.04 -10.76 3.70
CA ALA A 28 2.70 -9.37 3.45
C ALA A 28 1.33 -9.21 2.78
N GLN A 29 0.59 -8.20 3.19
CA GLN A 29 -0.62 -7.73 2.54
C GLN A 29 -0.27 -6.54 1.65
N LEU A 30 -0.72 -6.54 0.39
CA LEU A 30 -0.44 -5.48 -0.58
C LEU A 30 -1.73 -4.72 -0.93
N VAL A 31 -1.64 -3.38 -0.92
CA VAL A 31 -2.69 -2.48 -1.38
C VAL A 31 -2.10 -1.51 -2.40
N ILE A 32 -2.68 -1.47 -3.59
CA ILE A 32 -2.34 -0.50 -4.64
C ILE A 32 -3.56 0.33 -4.91
N TYR A 33 -3.44 1.65 -4.74
CA TYR A 33 -4.49 2.60 -5.05
C TYR A 33 -4.38 3.02 -6.52
N ALA A 34 -5.44 2.76 -7.29
CA ALA A 34 -5.51 3.18 -8.69
C ALA A 34 -5.66 4.71 -8.79
N ASP A 35 -5.08 5.29 -9.84
CA ASP A 35 -5.04 6.74 -10.10
C ASP A 35 -4.47 7.58 -8.94
N ALA A 36 -3.59 6.98 -8.13
CA ALA A 36 -3.05 7.60 -6.93
C ALA A 36 -1.53 7.82 -7.04
N GLY A 37 -1.07 8.97 -6.54
CA GLY A 37 0.35 9.34 -6.54
C GLY A 37 1.06 8.91 -5.27
N HIS A 38 2.20 9.57 -4.98
CA HIS A 38 3.00 9.28 -3.78
C HIS A 38 2.20 9.39 -2.47
N GLY A 39 1.27 10.34 -2.41
CA GLY A 39 0.36 10.51 -1.28
C GLY A 39 -0.83 9.56 -1.28
N GLY A 40 -0.76 8.38 -1.91
CA GLY A 40 -1.91 7.53 -2.19
C GLY A 40 -2.75 7.18 -0.96
N VAL A 41 -2.13 7.04 0.21
CA VAL A 41 -2.80 6.82 1.51
C VAL A 41 -3.62 8.02 1.99
N PHE A 42 -3.23 9.25 1.66
CA PHE A 42 -3.98 10.46 1.96
C PHE A 42 -5.12 10.67 0.96
N GLN A 43 -4.84 10.41 -0.32
CA GLN A 43 -5.82 10.47 -1.40
C GLN A 43 -6.96 9.46 -1.18
N ASN A 44 -6.64 8.30 -0.59
CA ASN A 44 -7.59 7.21 -0.31
C ASN A 44 -7.75 6.92 1.18
N HIS A 45 -7.66 7.94 2.04
CA HIS A 45 -7.66 7.78 3.52
C HIS A 45 -8.88 7.01 4.05
N ALA A 46 -10.07 7.23 3.46
CA ALA A 46 -11.29 6.54 3.85
C ALA A 46 -11.21 5.01 3.66
N ASN A 47 -10.39 4.55 2.71
CA ASN A 47 -10.10 3.13 2.51
C ASN A 47 -8.88 2.66 3.31
N PHE A 48 -7.83 3.50 3.38
CA PHE A 48 -6.58 3.14 4.02
C PHE A 48 -6.70 2.97 5.54
N VAL A 49 -7.38 3.91 6.22
CA VAL A 49 -7.45 3.90 7.69
C VAL A 49 -8.09 2.62 8.24
N PRO A 50 -9.28 2.17 7.76
CA PRO A 50 -9.85 0.91 8.24
C PRO A 50 -8.96 -0.31 7.95
N LYS A 51 -8.27 -0.36 6.81
CA LYS A 51 -7.35 -1.46 6.47
C LYS A 51 -6.13 -1.48 7.39
N ALA A 52 -5.56 -0.31 7.69
CA ALA A 52 -4.43 -0.19 8.59
C ALA A 52 -4.82 -0.62 10.02
N LEU A 53 -5.98 -0.20 10.51
CA LEU A 53 -6.49 -0.61 11.83
C LEU A 53 -6.73 -2.12 11.88
N ALA A 54 -7.43 -2.69 10.89
CA ALA A 54 -7.66 -4.14 10.82
C ALA A 54 -6.37 -4.96 10.76
N PHE A 55 -5.32 -4.45 10.11
CA PHE A 55 -4.00 -5.08 10.10
C PHE A 55 -3.30 -5.04 11.47
N LEU A 56 -3.48 -3.95 12.24
CA LEU A 56 -2.86 -3.78 13.56
C LEU A 56 -3.58 -4.54 14.68
N GLU A 57 -4.86 -4.85 14.51
CA GLU A 57 -5.67 -5.62 15.46
C GLU A 57 -5.55 -7.15 15.28
N ALA A 58 -4.93 -7.61 14.19
CA ALA A 58 -4.76 -9.03 13.84
C ALA A 58 -3.45 -9.64 14.37
#